data_AF-A0A9N9IX62-F1
#
_entry.id   AF-A0A9N9IX62-F1
#
_cell.length_a   1.000
_cell.length_b   1.000
_cell.length_c   1.000
_cell.angle_alpha   90.00
_cell.angle_beta   90.00
_cell.angle_gamma   90.00
#
_symmetry.space_group_name_H-M   'P 1'
#
loop_
_entity.id
_entity.type
_entity.pdbx_description
1 polymer ?
#
loop_
_entity_poly.entity_id
_entity_poly.type
_entity_poly.pdbx_seq_one_letter_code
_entity_poly.pdbx_strand_id
1 'polypeptide(L)'
;DYKFVWANGESSSSKSRRKTDNHTHGRKPDFRVFFSKDDKKHEITYGEIKPPSTPNVVNKALIKLAEFMKGSLDDIGNKPGFETFGILVNGSHVKLFSMDLNFNGVYRLNQIGKTILPTEHANFLTIIPVISNFYSLSKRVGRAIEMLNAPSQINSI
;
A
#
# COMPACT_ATOMS: atom_id res chain seq x y z
N ASP A 1 -12.19 -10.40 -6.68
CA ASP A 1 -10.77 -10.67 -7.00
C ASP A 1 -9.92 -9.41 -7.00
N TYR A 2 -8.72 -9.49 -6.43
CA TYR A 2 -7.69 -8.45 -6.56
C TYR A 2 -6.61 -8.92 -7.54
N LYS A 3 -5.95 -7.96 -8.19
CA LYS A 3 -4.91 -8.19 -9.20
C LYS A 3 -3.64 -7.46 -8.81
N PHE A 4 -2.52 -8.19 -8.83
CA PHE A 4 -1.17 -7.64 -8.77
C PHE A 4 -0.74 -7.24 -10.18
N VAL A 5 -0.16 -6.05 -10.32
CA VAL A 5 0.46 -5.62 -11.59
C VAL A 5 1.76 -4.85 -11.33
N TRP A 6 2.76 -5.11 -12.18
CA TRP A 6 3.85 -4.17 -12.38
C TRP A 6 3.26 -2.87 -12.92
N ALA A 7 3.60 -1.74 -12.30
CA ALA A 7 3.06 -0.49 -12.76
C ALA A 7 3.83 -0.05 -14.00
N ASN A 8 3.10 0.26 -15.07
CA ASN A 8 3.66 0.83 -16.30
C ASN A 8 3.26 2.30 -16.51
N GLY A 9 2.50 2.87 -15.58
CA GLY A 9 2.08 4.26 -15.59
C GLY A 9 1.77 4.75 -14.18
N GLU A 10 1.28 5.97 -14.09
CA GLU A 10 0.94 6.59 -12.81
C GLU A 10 -0.10 5.78 -12.03
N SER A 11 -0.01 5.88 -10.70
CA SER A 11 -1.08 5.47 -9.81
C SER A 11 -2.28 6.41 -9.95
N SER A 12 -3.49 5.86 -9.89
CA SER A 12 -4.72 6.67 -9.87
C SER A 12 -4.71 7.66 -8.70
N SER A 13 -4.29 7.19 -7.52
CA SER A 13 -4.25 8.00 -6.29
C SER A 13 -3.22 9.11 -6.30
N SER A 14 -2.23 9.05 -7.20
CA SER A 14 -1.30 10.15 -7.43
C SER A 14 -1.73 11.03 -8.61
N LYS A 15 -2.36 10.45 -9.63
CA LYS A 15 -2.89 11.18 -10.78
C LYS A 15 -3.97 12.18 -10.38
N SER A 16 -4.86 11.82 -9.45
CA SER A 16 -5.91 12.71 -8.92
C SER A 16 -5.35 13.94 -8.20
N ARG A 17 -4.14 13.83 -7.63
CA ARG A 17 -3.50 14.86 -6.80
C ARG A 17 -2.43 15.70 -7.51
N ARG A 18 -2.24 15.54 -8.82
CA ARG A 18 -1.26 16.33 -9.61
C ARG A 18 -1.38 17.84 -9.34
N LYS A 19 -2.61 18.37 -9.37
CA LYS A 19 -2.86 19.82 -9.17
C LYS A 19 -2.62 20.26 -7.73
N THR A 20 -3.07 19.49 -6.74
CA THR A 20 -2.93 19.83 -5.32
C THR A 20 -1.47 19.78 -4.87
N ASP A 21 -0.71 18.86 -5.44
CA ASP A 21 0.69 18.66 -5.08
C ASP A 21 1.62 19.54 -5.95
N ASN A 22 1.07 20.37 -6.85
CA ASN A 22 1.80 21.22 -7.80
C ASN A 22 2.76 20.43 -8.73
N HIS A 23 2.32 19.26 -9.19
CA HIS A 23 3.04 18.43 -10.15
C HIS A 23 2.34 18.40 -11.51
N THR A 24 3.13 18.37 -12.59
CA THR A 24 2.62 18.18 -13.95
C THR A 24 2.23 16.72 -14.23
N HIS A 25 2.84 15.78 -13.52
CA HIS A 25 2.64 14.33 -13.65
C HIS A 25 2.46 13.70 -12.28
N GLY A 26 1.64 12.66 -12.21
CA GLY A 26 1.54 11.83 -11.01
C GLY A 26 2.74 10.91 -10.88
N ARG A 27 2.88 10.29 -9.72
CA ARG A 27 3.95 9.36 -9.41
C ARG A 27 3.53 7.94 -9.80
N LYS A 28 4.54 7.15 -10.18
CA LYS A 28 4.40 5.76 -10.59
C LYS A 28 5.02 4.86 -9.50
N PRO A 29 4.29 3.93 -8.87
CA PRO A 29 4.89 2.93 -7.98
C PRO A 29 5.68 1.90 -8.81
N ASP A 30 6.45 1.01 -8.18
CA ASP A 30 7.09 -0.10 -8.90
C ASP A 30 6.06 -1.20 -9.22
N PHE A 31 5.19 -1.49 -8.26
CA PHE A 31 4.01 -2.35 -8.46
C PHE A 31 2.82 -1.87 -7.63
N ARG A 32 1.64 -2.40 -7.94
CA ARG A 32 0.41 -2.12 -7.19
C ARG A 32 -0.52 -3.32 -7.18
N VAL A 33 -1.36 -3.38 -6.16
CA VAL A 33 -2.50 -4.29 -6.08
C VAL A 33 -3.77 -3.45 -6.10
N PHE A 34 -4.70 -3.83 -6.98
CA PHE A 34 -6.02 -3.20 -7.06
C PHE A 34 -7.10 -4.28 -7.12
N PHE A 35 -8.32 -3.90 -6.79
CA PHE A 35 -9.51 -4.70 -7.07
C PHE A 35 -10.49 -3.86 -7.89
N SER A 36 -11.43 -4.53 -8.53
CA SER A 36 -12.47 -3.88 -9.33
C SER A 36 -13.81 -3.97 -8.62
N LYS A 37 -14.50 -2.83 -8.49
CA LYS A 37 -15.87 -2.72 -8.00
C LYS A 37 -16.59 -1.66 -8.85
N ASP A 38 -17.80 -1.96 -9.30
CA ASP A 38 -18.64 -1.06 -10.11
C ASP A 38 -17.88 -0.46 -11.32
N ASP A 39 -17.17 -1.33 -12.06
CA ASP A 39 -16.28 -0.99 -13.19
C ASP A 39 -15.13 -0.01 -12.89
N LYS A 40 -14.92 0.32 -11.60
CA LYS A 40 -13.81 1.16 -11.13
C LYS A 40 -12.71 0.31 -10.51
N LYS A 41 -11.47 0.69 -10.78
CA LYS A 41 -10.28 0.09 -10.15
C LYS A 41 -9.93 0.87 -8.90
N HIS A 42 -9.92 0.17 -7.76
CA HIS A 42 -9.52 0.71 -6.47
C HIS A 42 -8.14 0.14 -6.11
N GLU A 43 -7.13 1.00 -6.14
CA GLU A 43 -5.76 0.65 -5.74
C GLU A 43 -5.68 0.62 -4.22
N ILE A 44 -5.19 -0.47 -3.63
CA ILE A 44 -5.19 -0.68 -2.18
C ILE A 44 -3.83 -1.02 -1.60
N THR A 45 -2.90 -1.51 -2.43
CA THR A 45 -1.52 -1.78 -2.02
C THR A 45 -0.55 -1.23 -3.03
N TYR A 46 0.54 -0.65 -2.54
CA TYR A 46 1.59 -0.05 -3.34
C TYR A 46 2.95 -0.67 -2.99
N GLY A 47 3.82 -0.76 -3.98
CA GLY A 47 5.15 -1.34 -3.86
C GLY A 47 6.24 -0.41 -4.33
N GLU A 48 7.30 -0.27 -3.53
CA GLU A 48 8.56 0.35 -3.92
C GLU A 48 9.71 -0.64 -3.69
N ILE A 49 10.53 -0.85 -4.71
CA ILE A 49 11.71 -1.71 -4.70
C ILE A 49 12.92 -0.82 -4.94
N LYS A 50 13.91 -0.92 -4.07
CA LYS A 50 15.15 -0.14 -4.12
C LYS A 50 16.37 -1.05 -3.92
N PRO A 51 17.51 -0.74 -4.57
CA PRO A 51 18.74 -1.50 -4.38
C PRO A 51 19.28 -1.35 -2.95
N PRO A 52 20.11 -2.28 -2.46
CA PRO A 52 20.77 -2.17 -1.17
C PRO A 52 21.53 -0.85 -1.01
N SER A 53 21.68 -0.37 0.24
CA SER A 53 22.71 0.62 0.63
C SER A 53 22.49 2.09 0.26
N THR A 54 21.24 2.57 0.12
CA THR A 54 20.98 4.02 -0.12
C THR A 54 19.95 4.62 0.86
N PRO A 55 20.34 5.04 2.08
CA PRO A 55 19.41 5.53 3.11
C PRO A 55 18.50 6.68 2.63
N ASN A 56 19.06 7.64 1.89
CA ASN A 56 18.29 8.76 1.32
C ASN A 56 17.24 8.30 0.30
N VAL A 57 17.54 7.24 -0.46
CA VAL A 57 16.61 6.67 -1.44
C VAL A 57 15.49 5.91 -0.73
N VAL A 58 15.80 5.20 0.36
CA VAL A 58 14.82 4.51 1.19
C VAL A 58 13.83 5.49 1.82
N ASN A 59 14.32 6.60 2.38
CA ASN A 59 13.44 7.63 2.96
C ASN A 59 12.53 8.27 1.90
N LYS A 60 13.08 8.61 0.72
CA LYS A 60 12.28 9.13 -0.40
C LYS A 60 11.24 8.13 -0.90
N ALA A 61 11.58 6.83 -0.93
CA ALA A 61 10.66 5.76 -1.30
C ALA A 61 9.55 5.59 -0.24
N LEU A 62 9.88 5.69 1.05
CA LEU A 62 8.88 5.64 2.12
C LEU A 62 7.89 6.82 2.05
N ILE A 63 8.39 8.04 1.83
CA ILE A 63 7.54 9.23 1.64
C ILE A 63 6.60 9.03 0.45
N LYS A 64 7.16 8.60 -0.69
CA LYS A 64 6.40 8.29 -1.91
C LYS A 64 5.32 7.23 -1.67
N LEU A 65 5.67 6.16 -0.95
CA LEU A 65 4.75 5.08 -0.61
C LEU A 65 3.60 5.57 0.27
N ALA A 66 3.91 6.37 1.29
CA ALA A 66 2.92 6.98 2.18
C ALA A 66 1.97 7.92 1.43
N GLU A 67 2.48 8.71 0.46
CA GLU A 67 1.63 9.55 -0.39
C GLU A 67 0.63 8.73 -1.20
N PHE A 68 1.04 7.61 -1.80
CA PHE A 68 0.11 6.74 -2.53
C PHE A 68 -0.98 6.16 -1.63
N MET A 69 -0.58 5.70 -0.44
CA MET A 69 -1.48 5.16 0.58
C MET A 69 -2.50 6.19 1.04
N LYS A 70 -2.05 7.42 1.30
CA LYS A 70 -2.90 8.57 1.65
C LYS A 70 -3.89 8.88 0.53
N GLY A 71 -3.42 9.02 -0.70
CA GLY A 71 -4.29 9.35 -1.83
C GLY A 71 -5.38 8.29 -2.05
N SER A 72 -5.05 7.01 -1.81
CA SER A 72 -6.05 5.93 -1.92
C SER A 72 -7.12 6.01 -0.82
N LEU A 73 -6.74 6.37 0.41
CA LEU A 73 -7.72 6.62 1.49
C LEU A 73 -8.66 7.77 1.11
N ASP A 74 -8.11 8.85 0.56
CA ASP A 74 -8.87 10.01 0.10
C ASP A 74 -9.84 9.62 -1.03
N ASP A 75 -9.36 8.89 -2.04
CA ASP A 75 -10.18 8.44 -3.18
C ASP A 75 -11.33 7.50 -2.75
N ILE A 76 -11.14 6.75 -1.66
CA ILE A 76 -12.11 5.80 -1.10
C ILE A 76 -13.13 6.49 -0.17
N GLY A 77 -12.91 7.76 0.18
CA GLY A 77 -13.80 8.54 1.02
C GLY A 77 -13.63 8.26 2.51
N ASN A 78 -12.44 7.83 2.95
CA ASN A 78 -12.07 7.74 4.37
C ASN A 78 -13.05 6.94 5.24
N LYS A 79 -13.49 5.78 4.74
CA LYS A 79 -14.37 4.87 5.50
C LYS A 79 -13.72 4.46 6.84
N PRO A 80 -14.42 4.59 7.98
CA PRO A 80 -13.87 4.20 9.28
C PRO A 80 -13.37 2.74 9.30
N GLY A 81 -12.20 2.52 9.89
CA GLY A 81 -11.57 1.19 9.97
C GLY A 81 -10.94 0.69 8.67
N PHE A 82 -11.06 1.42 7.56
CA PHE A 82 -10.42 1.06 6.30
C PHE A 82 -8.93 1.42 6.32
N GLU A 83 -8.12 0.57 5.68
CA GLU A 83 -6.68 0.73 5.60
C GLU A 83 -6.17 0.55 4.17
N THR A 84 -5.11 1.28 3.82
CA THR A 84 -4.31 1.05 2.63
C THR A 84 -2.94 0.50 3.01
N PHE A 85 -2.25 -0.14 2.07
CA PHE A 85 -1.04 -0.90 2.39
C PHE A 85 0.15 -0.51 1.53
N GLY A 86 1.34 -0.63 2.14
CA GLY A 86 2.61 -0.32 1.49
C GLY A 86 3.62 -1.44 1.70
N ILE A 87 4.36 -1.78 0.64
CA ILE A 87 5.46 -2.73 0.67
C ILE A 87 6.72 -2.02 0.20
N LEU A 88 7.72 -1.93 1.08
CA LEU A 88 9.02 -1.37 0.75
C LEU A 88 10.07 -2.47 0.79
N VAL A 89 10.69 -2.72 -0.35
CA VAL A 89 11.81 -3.66 -0.49
C VAL A 89 13.09 -2.87 -0.69
N ASN A 90 14.07 -3.06 0.17
CA ASN A 90 15.40 -2.45 0.11
C ASN A 90 16.47 -3.56 0.12
N GLY A 91 16.93 -3.95 -1.07
CA GLY A 91 17.70 -5.19 -1.21
C GLY A 91 16.88 -6.38 -0.71
N SER A 92 17.41 -7.11 0.27
CA SER A 92 16.70 -8.22 0.93
C SER A 92 15.76 -7.79 2.06
N HIS A 93 15.79 -6.52 2.49
CA HIS A 93 14.98 -6.06 3.61
C HIS A 93 13.59 -5.67 3.13
N VAL A 94 12.56 -6.28 3.70
CA VAL A 94 11.17 -5.97 3.42
C VAL A 94 10.54 -5.31 4.65
N LYS A 95 9.88 -4.18 4.44
CA LYS A 95 9.01 -3.53 5.42
C LYS A 95 7.60 -3.44 4.85
N LEU A 96 6.63 -3.81 5.68
CA LEU A 96 5.22 -3.76 5.36
C LEU A 96 4.57 -2.66 6.20
N PHE A 97 3.67 -1.89 5.59
CA PHE A 97 3.00 -0.77 6.22
C PHE A 97 1.49 -0.86 6.02
N SER A 98 0.73 -0.37 7.01
CA SER A 98 -0.66 0.04 6.82
C SER A 98 -0.80 1.53 7.06
N MET A 99 -1.78 2.15 6.40
CA MET A 99 -2.20 3.51 6.68
C MET A 99 -3.70 3.53 6.92
N ASP A 100 -4.10 4.21 7.99
CA ASP A 100 -5.49 4.44 8.34
C ASP A 100 -5.76 5.92 8.64
N LEU A 101 -7.04 6.31 8.60
CA LEU A 101 -7.54 7.63 8.99
C LEU A 101 -8.64 7.48 10.05
N ASN A 102 -8.37 6.74 11.13
CA ASN A 102 -9.37 6.49 12.18
C ASN A 102 -9.57 7.67 13.15
N PHE A 103 -8.66 8.65 13.14
CA PHE A 103 -8.76 9.86 13.95
C PHE A 103 -9.00 11.07 13.05
N ASN A 104 -9.80 12.03 13.54
CA ASN A 104 -10.21 13.22 12.80
C ASN A 104 -9.02 13.94 12.13
N GLY A 105 -8.84 13.68 10.83
CA GLY A 105 -7.84 14.34 9.98
C GLY A 105 -6.39 13.88 10.15
N VAL A 106 -6.10 12.82 10.91
CA VAL A 106 -4.71 12.36 11.14
C VAL A 106 -4.44 11.00 10.49
N TYR A 107 -3.72 11.00 9.36
CA TYR A 107 -3.24 9.77 8.74
C TYR A 107 -2.17 9.12 9.59
N ARG A 108 -2.33 7.82 9.89
CA ARG A 108 -1.36 7.05 10.68
C ARG A 108 -0.68 6.02 9.80
N LEU A 109 0.62 6.19 9.56
CA LEU A 109 1.45 5.19 8.87
C LEU A 109 2.07 4.24 9.91
N ASN A 110 1.57 3.00 9.95
CA ASN A 110 2.03 1.97 10.89
C ASN A 110 2.94 0.99 10.16
N GLN A 111 4.14 0.69 10.69
CA GLN A 111 4.92 -0.46 10.23
C GLN A 111 4.35 -1.73 10.85
N ILE A 112 3.83 -2.62 10.01
CA ILE A 112 3.05 -3.79 10.43
C ILE A 112 3.79 -5.12 10.24
N GLY A 113 4.95 -5.07 9.58
CA GLY A 113 5.81 -6.22 9.37
C GLY A 113 7.20 -5.80 8.92
N LYS A 114 8.19 -6.58 9.31
CA LYS A 114 9.58 -6.45 8.86
C LYS A 114 10.16 -7.85 8.72
N THR A 115 10.83 -8.12 7.61
CA THR A 115 11.49 -9.40 7.36
C THR A 115 12.69 -9.22 6.44
N ILE A 116 13.52 -10.25 6.33
CA ILE A 116 14.68 -10.30 5.45
C ILE A 116 14.52 -11.53 4.56
N LEU A 117 14.52 -11.31 3.25
CA LEU A 117 14.49 -12.38 2.26
C LEU A 117 15.76 -13.24 2.40
N PRO A 118 15.66 -14.58 2.33
CA PRO A 118 16.83 -15.45 2.38
C PRO A 118 17.72 -15.18 1.16
N THR A 119 18.95 -14.74 1.39
CA THR A 119 19.96 -14.50 0.35
C THR A 119 20.99 -15.62 0.24
N GLU A 120 21.03 -16.51 1.23
CA GLU A 120 22.01 -17.59 1.37
C GLU A 120 21.33 -18.80 2.03
N HIS A 121 21.85 -20.01 1.78
CA HIS A 121 21.28 -21.24 2.33
C HIS A 121 21.20 -21.25 3.86
N ALA A 122 22.21 -20.70 4.54
CA ALA A 122 22.24 -20.59 6.00
C ALA A 122 21.05 -19.78 6.56
N ASN A 123 20.49 -18.89 5.75
CA ASN A 123 19.36 -18.03 6.12
C ASN A 123 18.02 -18.59 5.64
N PHE A 124 17.94 -19.82 5.12
CA PHE A 124 16.69 -20.34 4.56
C PHE A 124 15.52 -20.31 5.56
N LEU A 125 15.78 -20.51 6.86
CA LEU A 125 14.74 -20.44 7.89
C LEU A 125 14.08 -19.05 8.02
N THR A 126 14.69 -17.97 7.49
CA THR A 126 14.04 -16.65 7.40
C THR A 126 12.83 -16.65 6.47
N ILE A 127 12.63 -17.70 5.65
CA ILE A 127 11.43 -17.84 4.83
C ILE A 127 10.14 -17.92 5.65
N ILE A 128 10.19 -18.49 6.87
CA ILE A 128 9.02 -18.61 7.75
C ILE A 128 8.44 -17.23 8.11
N PRO A 129 9.22 -16.29 8.69
CA PRO A 129 8.73 -14.95 8.94
C PRO A 129 8.40 -14.16 7.67
N VAL A 130 9.04 -14.44 6.52
CA VAL A 130 8.64 -13.87 5.23
C VAL A 130 7.21 -14.27 4.88
N ILE A 131 6.92 -15.57 4.83
CA ILE A 131 5.60 -16.11 4.50
C ILE A 131 4.55 -15.60 5.49
N SER A 132 4.84 -15.65 6.79
CA SER A 132 3.92 -15.20 7.85
C SER A 132 3.52 -13.73 7.68
N ASN A 133 4.51 -12.85 7.43
CA ASN A 133 4.26 -11.42 7.24
C ASN A 133 3.42 -11.14 5.99
N PHE A 134 3.74 -11.76 4.85
CA PHE A 134 2.97 -11.57 3.63
C PHE A 134 1.57 -12.19 3.70
N TYR A 135 1.41 -13.32 4.39
CA TYR A 135 0.11 -13.93 4.63
C TYR A 135 -0.77 -13.06 5.53
N SER A 136 -0.21 -12.51 6.61
CA SER A 136 -0.90 -11.55 7.48
C SER A 136 -1.34 -10.30 6.71
N LEU A 137 -0.47 -9.76 5.85
CA LEU A 137 -0.81 -8.66 4.95
C LEU A 137 -1.95 -9.03 4.00
N SER A 138 -1.89 -10.21 3.36
CA SER A 138 -2.93 -10.69 2.45
C SER A 138 -4.29 -10.78 3.15
N LYS A 139 -4.34 -11.23 4.41
CA LYS A 139 -5.58 -11.24 5.20
C LYS A 139 -6.13 -9.84 5.48
N ARG A 140 -5.26 -8.84 5.69
CA ARG A 140 -5.69 -7.45 5.89
C ARG A 140 -6.19 -6.82 4.61
N VAL A 141 -5.52 -7.06 3.48
CA VAL A 141 -5.99 -6.65 2.16
C VAL A 141 -7.37 -7.25 1.86
N GLY A 142 -7.56 -8.54 2.14
CA GLY A 142 -8.87 -9.21 1.99
C GLY A 142 -9.97 -8.53 2.80
N ARG A 143 -9.75 -8.29 4.10
CA ARG A 143 -10.71 -7.58 4.96
C ARG A 143 -11.02 -6.17 4.46
N ALA A 144 -10.00 -5.43 4.02
CA ALA A 144 -10.19 -4.08 3.51
C ALA A 144 -11.05 -4.09 2.22
N ILE A 145 -10.87 -5.08 1.33
CA ILE A 145 -11.71 -5.27 0.14
C ILE A 145 -13.14 -5.63 0.54
N GLU A 146 -13.34 -6.53 1.52
CA GLU A 146 -14.67 -6.89 2.04
C GLU A 146 -15.41 -5.67 2.58
N MET A 147 -14.74 -4.81 3.35
CA MET A 147 -15.31 -3.54 3.84
C MET A 147 -15.72 -2.60 2.71
N LEU A 148 -14.98 -2.59 1.59
CA LEU A 148 -15.34 -1.78 0.43
C LEU A 148 -16.49 -2.36 -0.36
N ASN A 149 -16.62 -3.68 -0.41
CA ASN A 149 -17.71 -4.38 -1.06
C ASN A 149 -19.00 -4.36 -0.25
N ALA A 150 -18.92 -4.23 1.08
CA ALA A 150 -20.09 -4.10 1.94
C ALA A 150 -21.04 -2.98 1.44
N PRO A 151 -22.36 -3.22 1.45
CA PRO A 151 -23.32 -2.16 1.15
C PRO A 151 -23.09 -1.00 2.09
N SER A 152 -23.12 0.23 1.57
CA SER A 152 -23.21 1.42 2.41
C SER A 152 -24.41 1.21 3.34
N GLN A 153 -24.22 1.24 4.67
CA GLN A 153 -25.37 1.34 5.56
C GLN A 153 -26.07 2.65 5.17
N ILE A 154 -27.23 2.51 4.53
CA ILE A 154 -28.13 3.62 4.29
C ILE A 154 -28.56 4.03 5.70
N ASN A 155 -27.93 5.06 6.24
CA ASN A 155 -28.48 5.75 7.38
C ASN A 155 -29.74 6.47 6.88
N SER A 156 -30.85 5.75 6.91
CA SER A 156 -32.18 6.34 6.87
C SER A 156 -32.34 7.15 8.16
N ILE A 157 -32.19 8.46 8.04
CA ILE A 157 -32.73 9.44 8.99
C ILE A 157 -33.72 10.28 8.19
#